data_AF-V4TDS4-F1
#
_entry.id   AF-V4TDS4-F1
#
_cell.length_a   1.000
_cell.length_b   1.000
_cell.length_c   1.000
_cell.angle_alpha   90.00
_cell.angle_beta   90.00
_cell.angle_gamma   90.00
#
_symmetry.space_group_name_H-M   'P 1'
#
loop_
_entity.id
_entity.type
_entity.pdbx_description
1 polymer ?
#
loop_
_entity_poly.entity_id
_entity_poly.type
_entity_poly.pdbx_seq_one_letter_code
_entity_poly.pdbx_strand_id
1 'polypeptide(L)'
;MAQIPNLDNAPLNLKSIREQSQRDLVNILKNIRGKKCLVIDPKLSGSLSLIVPTSTLKEYGIELRLLSAEPVQTDCAKVVYFVGPQFISMRFISSHVHDDASKGLQREYFLYFVPRRSVACEKILEEEKVHNLMTIGEYPLYMVPLDEDVLSFELDLAHKEWQVDGDASSQWHIAKAIHKLEFTFGLIPNVRAKGKASVRVAEILNRMQTEEPVSLSDMNIPEINTLVLIDREVDMVTPMCSQLTYEGLVDEFLRINNGSVELDASIMGAQQQDGKKMKVPLNSSDKLFKEIRDLNFEVVVQVLRQKATSMKQDYTEVTTMSQTVSELKDFVKKLNSLPEMTRHINLAQHLSTFTSKPSFLGQLDMEHTIIEAQSYDICFEYIEEMIHKQEPLNKVLRLLILFSVTNSGLPKKQFDYLRRELLHSYGFEHMATLNNLEKAGLFKKQ
;
A
#
# COMPACT_ATOMS: atom_id res chain seq x y z
N MET A 1 -8.08 -13.92 -6.18
CA MET A 1 -7.73 -12.73 -6.99
C MET A 1 -8.17 -11.51 -6.19
N ALA A 2 -7.40 -10.42 -6.23
CA ALA A 2 -7.86 -9.17 -5.61
C ALA A 2 -9.19 -8.75 -6.27
N GLN A 3 -10.19 -8.42 -5.47
CA GLN A 3 -11.45 -7.90 -5.97
C GLN A 3 -11.26 -6.41 -6.26
N ILE A 4 -11.48 -6.01 -7.52
CA ILE A 4 -11.45 -4.59 -7.88
C ILE A 4 -12.58 -3.88 -7.11
N PRO A 5 -12.28 -2.81 -6.36
CA PRO A 5 -13.29 -2.13 -5.55
C PRO A 5 -14.32 -1.46 -6.45
N ASN A 6 -15.60 -1.56 -6.07
CA ASN A 6 -16.64 -0.74 -6.65
C ASN A 6 -16.41 0.74 -6.25
N LEU A 7 -16.54 1.66 -7.21
CA LEU A 7 -16.34 3.09 -7.02
C LEU A 7 -17.61 3.90 -7.28
N ASP A 8 -18.77 3.24 -7.46
CA ASP A 8 -20.01 3.90 -7.87
C ASP A 8 -20.54 4.92 -6.83
N ASN A 9 -20.17 4.79 -5.55
CA ASN A 9 -20.55 5.76 -4.51
C ASN A 9 -19.46 6.79 -4.18
N ALA A 10 -18.39 6.85 -4.98
CA ALA A 10 -17.32 7.82 -4.78
C ALA A 10 -17.83 9.26 -4.99
N PRO A 11 -17.38 10.24 -4.17
CA PRO A 11 -17.79 11.63 -4.32
C PRO A 11 -17.23 12.27 -5.60
N LEU A 12 -16.14 11.72 -6.13
CA LEU A 12 -15.57 12.03 -7.44
C LEU A 12 -15.70 10.81 -8.35
N ASN A 13 -15.75 11.01 -9.66
CA ASN A 13 -15.74 9.90 -10.62
C ASN A 13 -14.36 9.21 -10.69
N LEU A 14 -13.98 8.50 -9.63
CA LEU A 14 -12.71 7.76 -9.53
C LEU A 14 -12.63 6.60 -10.52
N LYS A 15 -13.79 6.12 -11.00
CA LYS A 15 -13.87 5.13 -12.08
C LYS A 15 -13.21 5.65 -13.36
N SER A 16 -13.38 6.93 -13.69
CA SER A 16 -12.72 7.54 -14.86
C SER A 16 -11.19 7.49 -14.79
N ILE A 17 -10.61 7.66 -13.59
CA ILE A 17 -9.17 7.56 -13.33
C ILE A 17 -8.67 6.14 -13.58
N ARG A 18 -9.38 5.14 -13.05
CA ARG A 18 -9.06 3.72 -13.26
C ARG A 18 -9.17 3.34 -14.73
N GLU A 19 -10.25 3.72 -15.39
CA GLU A 19 -10.47 3.45 -16.81
C GLU A 19 -9.44 4.14 -17.69
N GLN A 20 -9.01 5.36 -17.37
CA GLN A 20 -7.94 6.03 -18.10
C GLN A 20 -6.62 5.26 -17.99
N SER A 21 -6.24 4.85 -16.77
CA SER A 21 -5.05 4.04 -16.54
C SER A 21 -5.13 2.70 -17.28
N GLN A 22 -6.31 2.06 -17.25
CA GLN A 22 -6.56 0.82 -18.00
C GLN A 22 -6.44 1.03 -19.51
N ARG A 23 -6.99 2.12 -20.06
CA ARG A 23 -6.87 2.46 -21.48
C ARG A 23 -5.42 2.68 -21.87
N ASP A 24 -4.65 3.42 -21.08
CA ASP A 24 -3.24 3.69 -21.36
C ASP A 24 -2.42 2.40 -21.39
N LEU A 25 -2.62 1.52 -20.40
CA LEU A 25 -1.98 0.20 -20.35
C LEU A 25 -2.36 -0.65 -21.58
N VAL A 26 -3.65 -0.75 -21.89
CA VAL A 26 -4.14 -1.53 -23.03
C VAL A 26 -3.63 -0.97 -24.35
N ASN A 27 -3.52 0.35 -24.49
CA ASN A 27 -2.99 1.00 -25.69
C ASN A 27 -1.50 0.67 -25.89
N ILE A 28 -0.70 0.75 -24.83
CA ILE A 28 0.71 0.30 -24.85
C ILE A 28 0.79 -1.15 -25.34
N LEU A 29 -0.01 -2.04 -24.74
CA LEU A 29 0.02 -3.46 -25.07
C LEU A 29 -0.51 -3.76 -26.48
N LYS A 30 -1.48 -3.00 -27.00
CA LYS A 30 -2.03 -3.16 -28.36
C LYS A 30 -1.07 -2.68 -29.44
N ASN A 31 -0.30 -1.61 -29.16
CA ASN A 31 0.70 -1.09 -30.10
C ASN A 31 1.81 -2.10 -30.39
N ILE A 32 2.12 -2.97 -29.43
CA ILE A 32 3.04 -4.09 -29.61
C ILE A 32 2.29 -5.26 -30.24
N ARG A 33 2.40 -5.44 -31.56
CA ARG A 33 1.70 -6.52 -32.27
C ARG A 33 2.27 -7.90 -31.96
N GLY A 34 1.40 -8.92 -31.89
CA GLY A 34 1.77 -10.33 -31.67
C GLY A 34 1.68 -10.80 -30.21
N LYS A 35 1.92 -12.10 -30.00
CA LYS A 35 2.02 -12.70 -28.67
C LYS A 35 3.24 -12.13 -27.93
N LYS A 36 3.08 -11.87 -26.64
CA LYS A 36 4.11 -11.22 -25.82
C LYS A 36 4.10 -11.74 -24.40
N CYS A 37 5.28 -11.77 -23.80
CA CYS A 37 5.49 -12.01 -22.39
C CYS A 37 5.59 -10.67 -21.67
N LEU A 38 4.69 -10.41 -20.73
CA LEU A 38 4.71 -9.23 -19.88
C LEU A 38 5.36 -9.61 -18.55
N VAL A 39 6.51 -9.00 -18.28
CA VAL A 39 7.31 -9.16 -17.07
C VAL A 39 7.09 -7.95 -16.16
N ILE A 40 6.55 -8.18 -14.97
CA ILE A 40 6.11 -7.12 -14.07
C ILE A 40 6.98 -7.12 -12.80
N ASP A 41 7.44 -5.95 -12.38
CA ASP A 41 8.04 -5.77 -11.05
C ASP A 41 7.06 -6.26 -9.96
N PRO A 42 7.48 -7.18 -9.07
CA PRO A 42 6.62 -7.68 -7.99
C PRO A 42 5.91 -6.58 -7.19
N LYS A 43 6.56 -5.42 -6.97
CA LYS A 43 5.96 -4.29 -6.24
C LYS A 43 4.81 -3.62 -6.99
N LEU A 44 4.82 -3.68 -8.33
CA LEU A 44 3.76 -3.10 -9.17
C LEU A 44 2.60 -4.07 -9.43
N SER A 45 2.81 -5.37 -9.21
CA SER A 45 1.82 -6.41 -9.53
C SER A 45 0.47 -6.17 -8.83
N GLY A 46 0.53 -5.79 -7.56
CA GLY A 46 -0.61 -5.42 -6.74
C GLY A 46 -1.43 -4.27 -7.34
N SER A 47 -0.78 -3.12 -7.53
CA SER A 47 -1.35 -1.92 -8.14
C SER A 47 -1.97 -2.20 -9.51
N LEU A 48 -1.28 -2.96 -10.37
CA LEU A 48 -1.80 -3.31 -11.69
C LEU A 48 -3.03 -4.21 -11.62
N SER A 49 -3.13 -5.09 -10.63
CA SER A 49 -4.30 -5.96 -10.44
C SER A 49 -5.58 -5.18 -10.06
N LEU A 50 -5.42 -3.98 -9.50
CA LEU A 50 -6.52 -3.05 -9.21
C LEU A 50 -6.93 -2.20 -10.43
N ILE A 51 -6.09 -2.15 -11.46
CA ILE A 51 -6.36 -1.44 -12.71
C ILE A 51 -6.92 -2.38 -13.78
N VAL A 52 -6.33 -3.57 -13.94
CA VAL A 52 -6.75 -4.53 -14.97
C VAL A 52 -6.76 -5.96 -14.42
N PRO A 53 -7.86 -6.71 -14.61
CA PRO A 53 -7.89 -8.13 -14.25
C PRO A 53 -6.90 -8.96 -15.08
N THR A 54 -6.33 -9.98 -14.45
CA THR A 54 -5.49 -10.97 -15.15
C THR A 54 -6.21 -11.67 -16.30
N SER A 55 -7.54 -11.88 -16.19
CA SER A 55 -8.36 -12.45 -17.26
C SER A 55 -8.30 -11.59 -18.53
N THR A 56 -8.44 -10.28 -18.39
CA THR A 56 -8.37 -9.32 -19.50
C THR A 56 -7.00 -9.36 -20.18
N LEU A 57 -5.90 -9.48 -19.42
CA LEU A 57 -4.56 -9.64 -20.01
C LEU A 57 -4.42 -10.96 -20.80
N LYS A 58 -4.98 -12.05 -20.27
CA LYS A 58 -5.00 -13.36 -20.95
C LYS A 58 -5.81 -13.34 -22.24
N GLU A 59 -6.92 -12.59 -22.29
CA GLU A 59 -7.72 -12.39 -23.51
C GLU A 59 -6.90 -11.70 -24.62
N TYR A 60 -5.94 -10.85 -24.27
CA TYR A 60 -4.97 -10.26 -25.21
C TYR A 60 -3.81 -11.20 -25.58
N GLY A 61 -3.84 -12.46 -25.13
CA GLY A 61 -2.80 -13.45 -25.42
C GLY A 61 -1.46 -13.14 -24.74
N ILE A 62 -1.50 -12.47 -23.58
CA ILE A 62 -0.32 -12.06 -22.82
C ILE A 62 0.06 -13.16 -21.83
N GLU A 63 1.30 -13.63 -21.91
CA GLU A 63 1.92 -14.45 -20.87
C GLU A 63 2.41 -13.53 -19.74
N LEU A 64 2.10 -13.85 -18.48
CA LEU A 64 2.50 -13.03 -17.34
C LEU A 64 3.64 -13.69 -16.57
N ARG A 65 4.68 -12.92 -16.29
CA ARG A 65 5.82 -13.30 -15.45
C ARG A 65 6.12 -12.17 -14.46
N LEU A 66 6.71 -12.52 -13.32
CA LEU A 66 7.24 -11.54 -12.38
C LEU A 66 8.73 -11.35 -12.66
N LEU A 67 9.21 -10.12 -12.49
CA LEU A 67 10.63 -9.82 -12.59
C LEU A 67 11.37 -10.49 -11.42
N SER A 68 12.45 -11.21 -11.73
CA SER A 68 13.37 -11.78 -10.77
C SER A 68 14.79 -11.71 -11.35
N ALA A 69 15.77 -12.24 -10.62
CA ALA A 69 17.13 -12.41 -11.13
C ALA A 69 17.25 -13.55 -12.15
N GLU A 70 16.26 -14.45 -12.19
CA GLU A 70 16.27 -15.62 -13.06
C GLU A 70 15.83 -15.25 -14.48
N PRO A 71 16.49 -15.79 -15.52
CA PRO A 71 16.13 -15.49 -16.91
C PRO A 71 14.66 -15.79 -17.24
N VAL A 72 14.09 -14.96 -18.10
CA VAL A 72 12.68 -15.07 -18.50
C VAL A 72 12.47 -16.29 -19.39
N GLN A 73 11.85 -17.32 -18.82
CA GLN A 73 11.42 -18.52 -19.53
C GLN A 73 10.11 -18.25 -20.29
N THR A 74 10.20 -18.06 -21.60
CA THR A 74 9.04 -17.85 -22.48
C THR A 74 9.39 -18.21 -23.92
N ASP A 75 8.39 -18.65 -24.69
CA ASP A 75 8.50 -18.85 -26.14
C ASP A 75 8.09 -17.59 -26.92
N CYS A 76 7.68 -16.52 -26.23
CA CYS A 76 7.29 -15.28 -26.87
C CYS A 76 8.50 -14.58 -27.49
N ALA A 77 8.37 -14.19 -28.77
CA ALA A 77 9.37 -13.38 -29.46
C ALA A 77 9.47 -11.93 -28.92
N LYS A 78 8.51 -11.51 -28.09
CA LYS A 78 8.42 -10.16 -27.52
C LYS A 78 8.36 -10.23 -26.01
N VAL A 79 9.25 -9.49 -25.36
CA VAL A 79 9.28 -9.36 -23.89
C VAL A 79 9.08 -7.90 -23.53
N VAL A 80 8.06 -7.65 -22.71
CA VAL A 80 7.65 -6.31 -22.28
C VAL A 80 7.84 -6.21 -20.77
N TYR A 81 8.71 -5.33 -20.33
CA TYR A 81 8.99 -5.08 -18.92
C TYR A 81 8.18 -3.88 -18.42
N PHE A 82 7.51 -4.04 -17.28
CA PHE A 82 6.87 -2.95 -16.53
C PHE A 82 7.53 -2.87 -15.15
N VAL A 83 8.30 -1.80 -14.92
CA VAL A 83 9.15 -1.69 -13.72
C VAL A 83 9.17 -0.27 -13.16
N GLY A 84 9.36 -0.16 -11.84
CA GLY A 84 9.73 1.11 -11.23
C GLY A 84 11.17 1.51 -11.62
N PRO A 85 11.56 2.79 -11.46
CA PRO A 85 12.90 3.28 -11.78
C PRO A 85 13.95 2.84 -10.74
N GLN A 86 14.17 1.54 -10.60
CA GLN A 86 15.12 0.95 -9.64
C GLN A 86 16.33 0.33 -10.37
N PHE A 87 17.52 0.57 -9.82
CA PHE A 87 18.78 0.07 -10.41
C PHE A 87 18.86 -1.46 -10.43
N ILE A 88 18.32 -2.13 -9.41
CA ILE A 88 18.29 -3.60 -9.37
C ILE A 88 17.47 -4.18 -10.53
N SER A 89 16.35 -3.55 -10.88
CA SER A 89 15.51 -3.95 -12.00
C SER A 89 16.27 -3.83 -13.33
N MET A 90 17.07 -2.77 -13.51
CA MET A 90 17.89 -2.60 -14.72
C MET A 90 18.96 -3.69 -14.84
N ARG A 91 19.57 -4.10 -13.72
CA ARG A 91 20.55 -5.20 -13.70
C ARG A 91 19.92 -6.54 -14.07
N PHE A 92 18.75 -6.85 -13.55
CA PHE A 92 18.02 -8.08 -13.92
C PHE A 92 17.64 -8.07 -15.41
N ILE A 93 17.07 -6.98 -15.90
CA ILE A 93 16.71 -6.85 -17.32
C ILE A 93 17.94 -7.02 -18.22
N SER A 94 19.06 -6.38 -17.88
CA SER A 94 20.30 -6.50 -18.64
C SER A 94 20.80 -7.95 -18.65
N SER A 95 20.79 -8.62 -17.49
CA SER A 95 21.16 -10.02 -17.38
C SER A 95 20.27 -10.94 -18.21
N HIS A 96 18.95 -10.69 -18.29
CA HIS A 96 18.04 -11.47 -19.13
C HIS A 96 18.38 -11.32 -20.62
N VAL A 97 18.63 -10.09 -21.07
CA VAL A 97 18.97 -9.81 -22.48
C VAL A 97 20.30 -10.47 -22.86
N HIS A 98 21.30 -10.44 -21.96
CA HIS A 98 22.58 -11.12 -22.18
C HIS A 98 22.45 -12.65 -22.19
N ASP A 99 21.63 -13.22 -21.30
CA ASP A 99 21.37 -14.66 -21.28
C ASP A 99 20.72 -15.12 -22.59
N ASP A 100 19.69 -14.41 -23.07
CA ASP A 100 19.05 -14.68 -24.36
C ASP A 100 20.06 -14.58 -25.52
N ALA A 101 20.90 -13.54 -25.53
CA ALA A 101 21.95 -13.37 -26.53
C ALA A 101 22.97 -14.53 -26.51
N SER A 102 23.35 -15.01 -25.32
CA SER A 102 24.29 -16.13 -25.16
C SER A 102 23.74 -17.45 -25.71
N LYS A 103 22.40 -17.61 -25.69
CA LYS A 103 21.67 -18.76 -26.23
C LYS A 103 21.30 -18.59 -27.71
N GLY A 104 21.64 -17.46 -28.32
CA GLY A 104 21.29 -17.14 -29.70
C GLY A 104 19.80 -16.82 -29.91
N LEU A 105 19.06 -16.53 -28.84
CA LEU A 105 17.65 -16.15 -28.91
C LEU A 105 17.51 -14.71 -29.42
N GLN A 106 16.73 -14.53 -30.47
CA GLN A 106 16.42 -13.22 -31.04
C GLN A 106 15.02 -12.80 -30.61
N ARG A 107 14.93 -11.79 -29.74
CA ARG A 107 13.68 -11.25 -29.20
C ARG A 107 13.63 -9.73 -29.37
N GLU A 108 12.41 -9.19 -29.45
CA GLU A 108 12.16 -7.75 -29.33
C GLU A 108 11.88 -7.40 -27.87
N TYR A 109 12.65 -6.47 -27.31
CA TYR A 109 12.50 -6.03 -25.92
C TYR A 109 11.83 -4.66 -25.84
N PHE A 110 10.92 -4.52 -24.89
CA PHE A 110 10.25 -3.26 -24.56
C PHE A 110 10.34 -3.01 -23.06
N LEU A 111 10.67 -1.79 -22.67
CA LEU A 111 10.79 -1.38 -21.26
C LEU A 111 9.88 -0.18 -21.00
N TYR A 112 8.88 -0.35 -20.15
CA TYR A 112 8.00 0.72 -19.70
C TYR A 112 8.28 1.02 -18.22
N PHE A 113 8.77 2.24 -17.96
CA PHE A 113 8.93 2.73 -16.61
C PHE A 113 7.58 3.16 -16.03
N VAL A 114 7.36 2.83 -14.76
CA VAL A 114 6.16 3.22 -14.00
C VAL A 114 6.57 4.08 -12.79
N PRO A 115 6.09 5.34 -12.67
CA PRO A 115 5.30 6.07 -13.65
C PRO A 115 6.14 6.74 -14.78
N ARG A 116 7.46 6.88 -14.58
CA ARG A 116 8.31 7.76 -15.41
C ARG A 116 9.73 7.21 -15.57
N ARG A 117 10.36 7.50 -16.72
CA ARG A 117 11.77 7.21 -17.01
C ARG A 117 12.72 7.89 -16.03
N SER A 118 13.85 7.22 -15.82
CA SER A 118 14.97 7.72 -15.02
C SER A 118 16.25 7.71 -15.84
N VAL A 119 16.87 8.88 -15.98
CA VAL A 119 18.15 9.04 -16.69
C VAL A 119 19.24 8.14 -16.09
N ALA A 120 19.26 7.99 -14.77
CA ALA A 120 20.22 7.12 -14.08
C ALA A 120 19.98 5.63 -14.42
N CYS A 121 18.73 5.20 -14.57
CA CYS A 121 18.40 3.84 -14.99
C CYS A 121 18.80 3.59 -16.44
N GLU A 122 18.53 4.54 -17.33
CA GLU A 122 18.96 4.44 -18.73
C GLU A 122 20.48 4.38 -18.87
N LYS A 123 21.20 5.11 -18.01
CA LYS A 123 22.66 5.06 -18.01
C LYS A 123 23.21 3.68 -17.70
N ILE A 124 22.59 2.95 -16.76
CA ILE A 124 22.93 1.55 -16.47
C ILE A 124 22.71 0.68 -17.72
N LEU A 125 21.58 0.86 -18.41
CA LEU A 125 21.29 0.09 -19.64
C LEU A 125 22.28 0.41 -20.77
N GLU A 126 22.79 1.65 -20.86
CA GLU A 126 23.84 2.03 -21.81
C GLU A 126 25.17 1.35 -21.47
N GLU A 127 25.56 1.36 -20.18
CA GLU A 127 26.80 0.75 -19.69
C GLU A 127 26.81 -0.77 -19.89
N GLU A 128 25.66 -1.41 -19.66
CA GLU A 128 25.41 -2.83 -19.96
C GLU A 128 25.23 -3.11 -21.47
N LYS A 129 25.26 -2.07 -22.32
CA LYS A 129 25.12 -2.16 -23.79
C LYS A 129 23.80 -2.79 -24.27
N VAL A 130 22.74 -2.74 -23.45
CA VAL A 130 21.41 -3.25 -23.79
C VAL A 130 20.42 -2.15 -24.15
N HIS A 131 20.73 -0.88 -23.85
CA HIS A 131 19.84 0.26 -24.11
C HIS A 131 19.31 0.31 -25.56
N ASN A 132 20.19 0.11 -26.55
CA ASN A 132 19.83 0.17 -27.96
C ASN A 132 19.12 -1.10 -28.48
N LEU A 133 19.02 -2.14 -27.64
CA LEU A 133 18.34 -3.40 -27.97
C LEU A 133 16.88 -3.40 -27.56
N MET A 134 16.40 -2.33 -26.93
CA MET A 134 15.04 -2.23 -26.40
C MET A 134 14.35 -0.91 -26.76
N THR A 135 13.02 -0.98 -26.89
CA THR A 135 12.18 0.22 -27.01
C THR A 135 11.78 0.67 -25.61
N ILE A 136 12.16 1.89 -25.24
CA ILE A 136 11.90 2.44 -23.90
C ILE A 136 10.71 3.42 -23.94
N GLY A 137 9.77 3.25 -23.02
CA GLY A 137 8.58 4.08 -22.86
C GLY A 137 8.21 4.31 -21.39
N GLU A 138 7.08 4.98 -21.19
CA GLU A 138 6.52 5.30 -19.87
C GLU A 138 5.08 4.79 -19.79
N TYR A 139 4.69 4.31 -18.61
CA TYR A 139 3.30 4.08 -18.26
C TYR A 139 2.96 4.93 -17.03
N PRO A 140 2.30 6.09 -17.21
CA PRO A 140 2.14 7.11 -16.18
C PRO A 140 1.02 6.80 -15.18
N LEU A 141 1.10 5.64 -14.54
CA LEU A 141 0.25 5.21 -13.42
C LEU A 141 0.76 5.84 -12.13
N TYR A 142 0.11 6.94 -11.74
CA TYR A 142 0.48 7.65 -10.52
C TYR A 142 -0.38 7.24 -9.32
N MET A 143 -1.71 7.24 -9.47
CA MET A 143 -2.64 6.95 -8.39
C MET A 143 -3.51 5.74 -8.74
N VAL A 144 -3.76 4.90 -7.74
CA VAL A 144 -4.61 3.72 -7.81
C VAL A 144 -5.81 3.95 -6.88
N PRO A 145 -7.05 3.88 -7.38
CA PRO A 145 -8.23 3.89 -6.54
C PRO A 145 -8.36 2.58 -5.75
N LEU A 146 -8.02 2.66 -4.46
CA LEU A 146 -8.11 1.55 -3.50
C LEU A 146 -9.53 1.41 -2.94
N ASP A 147 -10.28 2.50 -2.86
CA ASP A 147 -11.68 2.49 -2.44
C ASP A 147 -12.43 3.73 -2.99
N GLU A 148 -13.71 3.89 -2.64
CA GLU A 148 -14.59 4.99 -3.04
C GLU A 148 -14.05 6.38 -2.64
N ASP A 149 -13.21 6.43 -1.60
CA ASP A 149 -12.67 7.65 -0.99
C ASP A 149 -11.14 7.60 -0.79
N VAL A 150 -10.46 6.58 -1.34
CA VAL A 150 -9.01 6.37 -1.16
C VAL A 150 -8.30 6.22 -2.50
N LEU A 151 -7.41 7.18 -2.79
CA LEU A 151 -6.41 7.08 -3.85
C LEU A 151 -5.03 6.88 -3.21
N SER A 152 -4.27 5.91 -3.69
CA SER A 152 -2.89 5.66 -3.22
C SER A 152 -1.89 5.74 -4.37
N PHE A 153 -0.69 6.21 -4.08
CA PHE A 153 0.45 6.13 -4.99
C PHE A 153 1.21 4.80 -4.89
N GLU A 154 0.99 4.03 -3.81
CA GLU A 154 1.69 2.77 -3.51
C GLU A 154 3.23 2.92 -3.59
N LEU A 155 3.75 4.01 -3.01
CA LEU A 155 5.18 4.34 -2.96
C LEU A 155 5.77 4.06 -1.56
N ASP A 156 6.05 2.80 -1.27
CA ASP A 156 6.49 2.33 0.07
C ASP A 156 7.70 3.08 0.66
N LEU A 157 8.60 3.55 -0.19
CA LEU A 157 9.86 4.18 0.23
C LEU A 157 9.85 5.70 0.19
N ALA A 158 8.74 6.33 -0.22
CA ALA A 158 8.66 7.77 -0.46
C ALA A 158 9.12 8.62 0.74
N HIS A 159 8.80 8.19 1.96
CA HIS A 159 9.21 8.88 3.18
C HIS A 159 10.74 8.77 3.42
N LYS A 160 11.31 7.58 3.26
CA LYS A 160 12.77 7.37 3.40
C LYS A 160 13.54 8.13 2.32
N GLU A 161 13.11 8.01 1.07
CA GLU A 161 13.71 8.67 -0.08
C GLU A 161 13.80 10.17 0.15
N TRP A 162 12.72 10.79 0.62
CA TRP A 162 12.69 12.22 0.93
C TRP A 162 13.52 12.58 2.17
N GLN A 163 13.27 11.94 3.32
CA GLN A 163 13.84 12.36 4.61
C GLN A 163 15.29 11.93 4.83
N VAL A 164 15.71 10.82 4.23
CA VAL A 164 17.02 10.21 4.48
C VAL A 164 17.93 10.34 3.27
N ASP A 165 17.40 10.07 2.07
CA ASP A 165 18.19 10.04 0.84
C ASP A 165 18.21 11.41 0.12
N GLY A 166 17.30 12.32 0.48
CA GLY A 166 17.17 13.64 -0.15
C GLY A 166 16.59 13.58 -1.58
N ASP A 167 15.92 12.49 -1.92
CA ASP A 167 15.29 12.28 -3.23
C ASP A 167 13.88 12.88 -3.25
N ALA A 168 13.68 13.84 -4.16
CA ALA A 168 12.44 14.58 -4.33
C ALA A 168 11.50 14.00 -5.42
N SER A 169 11.77 12.79 -5.91
CA SER A 169 11.03 12.17 -7.02
C SER A 169 9.56 11.95 -6.69
N SER A 170 9.26 11.47 -5.47
CA SER A 170 7.88 11.25 -5.02
C SER A 170 7.06 12.54 -4.96
N GLN A 171 7.64 13.66 -4.53
CA GLN A 171 6.96 14.97 -4.51
C GLN A 171 6.59 15.42 -5.93
N TRP A 172 7.46 15.16 -6.92
CA TRP A 172 7.14 15.45 -8.31
C TRP A 172 6.02 14.56 -8.83
N HIS A 173 6.03 13.26 -8.52
CA HIS A 173 4.96 12.33 -8.89
C HIS A 173 3.60 12.75 -8.30
N ILE A 174 3.58 13.14 -7.03
CA ILE A 174 2.38 13.64 -6.34
C ILE A 174 1.86 14.91 -7.03
N ALA A 175 2.74 15.89 -7.30
CA ALA A 175 2.35 17.12 -7.99
C ALA A 175 1.81 16.85 -9.40
N LYS A 176 2.44 15.96 -10.19
CA LYS A 176 1.94 15.60 -11.54
C LYS A 176 0.60 14.90 -11.48
N ALA A 177 0.36 14.07 -10.47
CA ALA A 177 -0.91 13.39 -10.28
C ALA A 177 -2.03 14.35 -9.88
N ILE A 178 -1.75 15.32 -8.99
CA ILE A 178 -2.70 16.40 -8.67
C ILE A 178 -3.02 17.20 -9.92
N HIS A 179 -2.01 17.60 -10.70
CA HIS A 179 -2.25 18.31 -11.96
C HIS A 179 -3.12 17.49 -12.94
N LYS A 180 -2.93 16.17 -13.02
CA LYS A 180 -3.83 15.30 -13.79
C LYS A 180 -5.28 15.31 -13.26
N LEU A 181 -5.47 15.39 -11.94
CA LEU A 181 -6.81 15.56 -11.36
C LEU A 181 -7.42 16.89 -11.79
N GLU A 182 -6.64 17.97 -11.84
CA GLU A 182 -7.13 19.29 -12.27
C GLU A 182 -7.60 19.30 -13.73
N PHE A 183 -6.92 18.55 -14.61
CA PHE A 183 -7.38 18.31 -15.98
C PHE A 183 -8.65 17.45 -16.09
N THR A 184 -9.02 16.74 -15.03
CA THR A 184 -10.20 15.83 -15.05
C THR A 184 -11.39 16.46 -14.32
N PHE A 185 -11.14 17.16 -13.22
CA PHE A 185 -12.15 17.63 -12.25
C PHE A 185 -12.15 19.16 -12.08
N GLY A 186 -11.39 19.88 -12.91
CA GLY A 186 -11.21 21.34 -12.83
C GLY A 186 -10.10 21.76 -11.87
N LEU A 187 -9.58 22.97 -12.10
CA LEU A 187 -8.51 23.58 -11.29
C LEU A 187 -8.94 23.72 -9.83
N ILE A 188 -8.12 23.23 -8.89
CA ILE A 188 -8.44 23.27 -7.47
C ILE A 188 -8.19 24.69 -6.92
N PRO A 189 -9.22 25.40 -6.42
CA PRO A 189 -9.07 26.83 -6.13
C PRO A 189 -8.29 27.12 -4.84
N ASN A 190 -8.25 26.18 -3.88
CA ASN A 190 -7.60 26.39 -2.59
C ASN A 190 -6.56 25.30 -2.32
N VAL A 191 -5.30 25.67 -2.16
CA VAL A 191 -4.23 24.75 -1.75
C VAL A 191 -3.68 25.18 -0.38
N ARG A 192 -3.73 24.26 0.59
CA ARG A 192 -3.17 24.43 1.94
C ARG A 192 -2.09 23.38 2.15
N ALA A 193 -0.93 23.77 2.66
CA ALA A 193 0.19 22.85 2.86
C ALA A 193 0.81 23.00 4.25
N LYS A 194 1.13 21.89 4.90
CA LYS A 194 1.86 21.84 6.16
C LYS A 194 2.96 20.78 6.13
N GLY A 195 4.20 21.23 6.32
CA GLY A 195 5.42 20.40 6.28
C GLY A 195 6.23 20.58 5.01
N LYS A 196 7.52 20.20 5.04
CA LYS A 196 8.47 20.54 3.98
C LYS A 196 8.14 19.87 2.66
N ALA A 197 7.81 18.57 2.66
CA ALA A 197 7.42 17.85 1.45
C ALA A 197 6.13 18.42 0.86
N SER A 198 5.15 18.77 1.70
CA SER A 198 3.87 19.33 1.25
C SER A 198 4.03 20.70 0.60
N VAL A 199 4.84 21.58 1.18
CA VAL A 199 5.17 22.88 0.56
C VAL A 199 5.88 22.64 -0.77
N ARG A 200 6.81 21.69 -0.82
CA ARG A 200 7.52 21.34 -2.06
C ARG A 200 6.58 20.84 -3.16
N VAL A 201 5.60 20.01 -2.82
CA VAL A 201 4.56 19.55 -3.76
C VAL A 201 3.77 20.73 -4.31
N ALA A 202 3.34 21.66 -3.44
CA ALA A 202 2.59 22.85 -3.85
C ALA A 202 3.41 23.76 -4.79
N GLU A 203 4.70 23.96 -4.52
CA GLU A 203 5.59 24.71 -5.42
C GLU A 203 5.72 24.06 -6.80
N ILE A 204 5.90 22.74 -6.85
CA ILE A 204 6.00 22.00 -8.12
C ILE A 204 4.69 22.10 -8.89
N LEU A 205 3.55 21.94 -8.20
CA LEU A 205 2.22 22.07 -8.80
C LEU A 205 2.00 23.46 -9.42
N ASN A 206 2.28 24.53 -8.67
CA ASN A 206 2.16 25.91 -9.17
C ASN A 206 3.01 26.15 -10.42
N ARG A 207 4.23 25.61 -10.44
CA ARG A 207 5.09 25.70 -11.63
C ARG A 207 4.49 24.94 -12.81
N MET A 208 4.00 23.71 -12.59
CA MET A 208 3.37 22.94 -13.66
C MET A 208 2.13 23.64 -14.24
N GLN A 209 1.30 24.26 -13.39
CA GLN A 209 0.14 25.04 -13.84
C GLN A 209 0.55 26.29 -14.64
N THR A 210 1.74 26.84 -14.39
CA THR A 210 2.27 27.95 -15.18
C THR A 210 2.78 27.48 -16.55
N GLU A 211 3.43 26.33 -16.59
CA GLU A 211 4.00 25.74 -17.81
C GLU A 211 2.94 25.12 -18.73
N GLU A 212 1.93 24.47 -18.14
CA GLU A 212 0.87 23.74 -18.80
C GLU A 212 -0.47 24.11 -18.12
N PRO A 213 -1.04 25.28 -18.42
CA PRO A 213 -2.24 25.75 -17.75
C PRO A 213 -3.45 24.87 -18.08
N VAL A 214 -4.25 24.57 -17.07
CA VAL A 214 -5.55 23.89 -17.23
C VAL A 214 -6.49 24.84 -17.96
N SER A 215 -6.83 24.55 -19.22
CA SER A 215 -7.64 25.43 -20.05
C SER A 215 -9.04 25.64 -19.47
N LEU A 216 -9.42 26.91 -19.27
CA LEU A 216 -10.75 27.31 -18.77
C LEU A 216 -11.86 27.11 -19.81
N SER A 217 -11.54 27.00 -21.11
CA SER A 217 -12.53 26.87 -22.18
C SER A 217 -13.20 25.50 -22.23
N ASP A 218 -12.57 24.48 -21.64
CA ASP A 218 -13.00 23.09 -21.71
C ASP A 218 -13.49 22.52 -20.36
N MET A 219 -13.56 23.34 -19.30
CA MET A 219 -13.72 22.84 -17.93
C MET A 219 -15.00 23.30 -17.21
N ASN A 220 -15.63 22.31 -16.58
CA ASN A 220 -16.74 22.42 -15.65
C ASN A 220 -16.33 23.19 -14.36
N ILE A 221 -17.33 23.59 -13.58
CA ILE A 221 -17.16 24.10 -12.20
C ILE A 221 -16.24 23.12 -11.43
N PRO A 222 -15.17 23.58 -10.74
CA PRO A 222 -14.28 22.69 -10.00
C PRO A 222 -15.04 21.78 -9.04
N GLU A 223 -14.90 20.47 -9.20
CA GLU A 223 -15.55 19.48 -8.32
C GLU A 223 -14.82 19.39 -6.97
N ILE A 224 -13.52 19.71 -6.96
CA ILE A 224 -12.67 19.71 -5.77
C ILE A 224 -12.49 21.16 -5.31
N ASN A 225 -13.01 21.48 -4.12
CA ASN A 225 -12.93 22.84 -3.56
C ASN A 225 -11.56 23.17 -2.94
N THR A 226 -10.97 22.23 -2.19
CA THR A 226 -9.75 22.48 -1.42
C THR A 226 -8.87 21.23 -1.40
N LEU A 227 -7.58 21.44 -1.66
CA LEU A 227 -6.51 20.46 -1.45
C LEU A 227 -5.76 20.80 -0.16
N VAL A 228 -5.70 19.83 0.75
CA VAL A 228 -4.89 19.93 1.97
C VAL A 228 -3.74 18.93 1.89
N LEU A 229 -2.51 19.44 1.84
CA LEU A 229 -1.28 18.67 1.81
C LEU A 229 -0.68 18.64 3.21
N ILE A 230 -0.55 17.43 3.77
CA ILE A 230 0.04 17.21 5.09
C ILE A 230 1.25 16.29 4.94
N ASP A 231 2.40 16.74 5.41
CA ASP A 231 3.62 15.95 5.42
C ASP A 231 3.59 15.03 6.64
N ARG A 232 3.91 13.75 6.44
CA ARG A 232 3.95 12.77 7.54
C ARG A 232 4.93 13.20 8.64
N GLU A 233 5.99 13.94 8.31
CA GLU A 233 6.95 14.46 9.30
C GLU A 233 6.31 15.35 10.38
N VAL A 234 5.14 15.95 10.09
CA VAL A 234 4.43 16.84 11.02
C VAL A 234 3.86 16.08 12.22
N ASP A 235 3.62 14.78 12.06
CA ASP A 235 3.13 13.90 13.11
C ASP A 235 3.69 12.50 12.90
N MET A 236 4.75 12.15 13.63
CA MET A 236 5.28 10.78 13.66
C MET A 236 4.81 10.01 14.90
N VAL A 237 3.94 10.59 15.74
CA VAL A 237 3.35 9.89 16.89
C VAL A 237 2.33 8.88 16.38
N THR A 238 1.37 9.32 15.56
CA THR A 238 0.27 8.48 15.04
C THR A 238 0.73 7.15 14.42
N PRO A 239 1.70 7.10 13.48
CA PRO A 239 2.12 5.82 12.87
C PRO A 239 2.95 4.93 13.81
N MET A 240 3.43 5.43 14.94
CA MET A 240 4.19 4.63 15.91
C MET A 240 3.28 3.91 16.90
N CYS A 241 2.11 4.48 17.20
CA CYS A 241 1.07 3.87 18.01
C CYS A 241 0.47 2.64 17.33
N SER A 242 0.05 1.67 18.14
CA SER A 242 -0.72 0.51 17.69
C SER A 242 -2.12 0.94 17.28
N GLN A 243 -2.54 0.55 16.08
CA GLN A 243 -3.90 0.85 15.60
C GLN A 243 -4.95 -0.01 16.30
N LEU A 244 -6.10 0.56 16.67
CA LEU A 244 -7.16 -0.12 17.44
C LEU A 244 -8.52 -0.18 16.72
N THR A 245 -8.61 0.30 15.48
CA THR A 245 -9.77 0.05 14.61
C THR A 245 -9.72 -1.38 14.08
N TYR A 246 -10.83 -1.89 13.56
CA TYR A 246 -10.86 -3.23 12.99
C TYR A 246 -9.90 -3.38 11.80
N GLU A 247 -9.97 -2.47 10.82
CA GLU A 247 -9.04 -2.50 9.67
C GLU A 247 -7.60 -2.24 10.10
N GLY A 248 -7.39 -1.34 11.08
CA GLY A 248 -6.07 -1.06 11.63
C GLY A 248 -5.42 -2.29 12.27
N LEU A 249 -6.17 -3.08 13.04
CA LEU A 249 -5.65 -4.34 13.61
C LEU A 249 -5.44 -5.43 12.57
N VAL A 250 -6.27 -5.48 11.52
CA VAL A 250 -6.01 -6.35 10.37
C VAL A 250 -4.67 -5.98 9.74
N ASP A 251 -4.39 -4.69 9.53
CA ASP A 251 -3.12 -4.26 8.96
C ASP A 251 -1.93 -4.49 9.90
N GLU A 252 -2.06 -4.19 11.19
CA GLU A 252 -1.00 -4.39 12.18
C GLU A 252 -0.49 -5.84 12.25
N PHE A 253 -1.41 -6.80 12.27
CA PHE A 253 -1.07 -8.22 12.47
C PHE A 253 -1.00 -9.04 11.19
N LEU A 254 -1.79 -8.68 10.18
CA LEU A 254 -1.97 -9.49 8.98
C LEU A 254 -1.46 -8.81 7.70
N ARG A 255 -1.21 -7.50 7.76
CA ARG A 255 -0.71 -6.64 6.66
C ARG A 255 -1.66 -6.59 5.47
N ILE A 256 -2.33 -5.46 5.31
CA ILE A 256 -3.15 -5.20 4.13
C ILE A 256 -2.22 -4.76 2.99
N ASN A 257 -2.36 -5.42 1.85
CA ASN A 257 -1.65 -5.06 0.64
C ASN A 257 -2.64 -4.97 -0.54
N ASN A 258 -2.70 -3.78 -1.14
CA ASN A 258 -3.58 -3.44 -2.27
C ASN A 258 -5.06 -3.86 -2.02
N GLY A 259 -5.61 -3.50 -0.86
CA GLY A 259 -7.01 -3.80 -0.50
C GLY A 259 -7.30 -5.28 -0.24
N SER A 260 -6.30 -6.03 0.23
CA SER A 260 -6.45 -7.46 0.53
C SER A 260 -5.44 -7.97 1.54
N VAL A 261 -5.73 -9.12 2.15
CA VAL A 261 -4.84 -9.82 3.08
C VAL A 261 -4.64 -11.27 2.65
N GLU A 262 -3.44 -11.81 2.84
CA GLU A 262 -3.12 -13.21 2.51
C GLU A 262 -2.98 -14.06 3.78
N LEU A 263 -3.89 -15.00 3.97
CA LEU A 263 -4.05 -15.77 5.19
C LEU A 263 -4.01 -17.27 4.91
N ASP A 264 -3.77 -18.08 5.95
CA ASP A 264 -3.97 -19.51 5.84
C ASP A 264 -5.47 -19.83 5.67
N ALA A 265 -5.81 -20.73 4.76
CA ALA A 265 -7.20 -21.11 4.47
C ALA A 265 -7.91 -21.71 5.71
N SER A 266 -7.18 -22.29 6.65
CA SER A 266 -7.72 -22.80 7.93
C SER A 266 -8.35 -21.69 8.78
N ILE A 267 -7.79 -20.47 8.77
CA ILE A 267 -8.35 -19.30 9.46
C ILE A 267 -9.73 -18.98 8.91
N MET A 268 -9.96 -19.25 7.62
CA MET A 268 -11.23 -19.02 6.93
C MET A 268 -12.21 -20.20 7.05
N GLY A 269 -11.91 -21.21 7.86
CA GLY A 269 -12.76 -22.38 8.09
C GLY A 269 -12.62 -23.50 7.05
N ALA A 270 -11.65 -23.41 6.14
CA ALA A 270 -11.40 -24.46 5.14
C ALA A 270 -10.45 -25.53 5.69
N GLN A 271 -10.96 -26.40 6.57
CA GLN A 271 -10.19 -27.42 7.31
C GLN A 271 -9.47 -28.48 6.44
N GLN A 272 -9.74 -28.55 5.13
CA GLN A 272 -9.11 -29.51 4.20
C GLN A 272 -8.00 -28.90 3.33
N GLN A 273 -7.58 -27.66 3.58
CA GLN A 273 -6.56 -26.94 2.79
C GLN A 273 -5.45 -26.34 3.67
N ASP A 274 -4.96 -27.13 4.64
CA ASP A 274 -3.91 -26.69 5.55
C ASP A 274 -2.62 -26.31 4.79
N GLY A 275 -2.05 -25.14 5.09
CA GLY A 275 -0.87 -24.58 4.40
C GLY A 275 -1.15 -23.86 3.08
N LYS A 276 -2.39 -23.84 2.57
CA LYS A 276 -2.72 -23.08 1.36
C LYS A 276 -3.10 -21.65 1.73
N LYS A 277 -2.41 -20.68 1.11
CA LYS A 277 -2.74 -19.26 1.25
C LYS A 277 -4.01 -18.90 0.49
N MET A 278 -4.90 -18.17 1.16
CA MET A 278 -6.11 -17.58 0.63
C MET A 278 -6.00 -16.05 0.68
N LYS A 279 -6.28 -15.41 -0.46
CA LYS A 279 -6.33 -13.95 -0.57
C LYS A 279 -7.75 -13.47 -0.28
N VAL A 280 -7.91 -12.67 0.75
CA VAL A 280 -9.19 -12.12 1.22
C VAL A 280 -9.26 -10.64 0.83
N PRO A 281 -10.23 -10.21 -0.01
CA PRO A 281 -10.41 -8.81 -0.35
C PRO A 281 -11.02 -8.03 0.82
N LEU A 282 -10.57 -6.78 0.99
CA LEU A 282 -10.99 -5.84 2.03
C LEU A 282 -11.20 -4.48 1.37
N ASN A 283 -12.45 -4.17 1.03
CA ASN A 283 -12.87 -2.87 0.48
C ASN A 283 -14.38 -2.68 0.63
N SER A 284 -14.88 -1.48 0.33
CA SER A 284 -16.28 -1.10 0.48
C SER A 284 -17.30 -1.88 -0.37
N SER A 285 -16.85 -2.72 -1.32
CA SER A 285 -17.76 -3.63 -2.06
C SER A 285 -18.43 -4.64 -1.12
N ASP A 286 -17.77 -4.97 -0.01
CA ASP A 286 -18.35 -5.67 1.12
C ASP A 286 -19.03 -4.66 2.05
N LYS A 287 -20.36 -4.73 2.11
CA LYS A 287 -21.18 -3.80 2.91
C LYS A 287 -20.98 -3.97 4.41
N LEU A 288 -20.73 -5.21 4.87
CA LEU A 288 -20.45 -5.46 6.27
C LEU A 288 -19.09 -4.88 6.63
N PHE A 289 -18.06 -5.09 5.80
CA PHE A 289 -16.74 -4.52 6.02
C PHE A 289 -16.80 -2.99 6.08
N LYS A 290 -17.49 -2.35 5.13
CA LYS A 290 -17.70 -0.88 5.12
C LYS A 290 -18.29 -0.35 6.42
N GLU A 291 -19.17 -1.11 7.07
CA GLU A 291 -19.81 -0.72 8.33
C GLU A 291 -18.89 -0.88 9.54
N ILE A 292 -18.02 -1.89 9.55
CA ILE A 292 -17.22 -2.25 10.74
C ILE A 292 -15.75 -1.84 10.68
N ARG A 293 -15.19 -1.55 9.50
CA ARG A 293 -13.75 -1.31 9.30
C ARG A 293 -13.18 -0.18 10.16
N ASP A 294 -13.96 0.90 10.30
CA ASP A 294 -13.58 2.13 10.98
C ASP A 294 -13.93 2.13 12.49
N LEU A 295 -14.62 1.09 12.96
CA LEU A 295 -15.00 0.98 14.37
C LEU A 295 -13.82 0.50 15.21
N ASN A 296 -13.78 0.93 16.47
CA ASN A 296 -12.92 0.31 17.46
C ASN A 296 -13.22 -1.19 17.56
N PHE A 297 -12.17 -2.01 17.64
CA PHE A 297 -12.31 -3.46 17.57
C PHE A 297 -13.21 -4.07 18.66
N GLU A 298 -13.24 -3.48 19.85
CA GLU A 298 -14.13 -3.93 20.93
C GLU A 298 -15.60 -3.82 20.55
N VAL A 299 -15.96 -2.79 19.78
CA VAL A 299 -17.32 -2.57 19.27
C VAL A 299 -17.66 -3.56 18.16
N VAL A 300 -16.70 -3.88 17.28
CA VAL A 300 -16.92 -4.83 16.17
C VAL A 300 -17.37 -6.20 16.65
N VAL A 301 -16.77 -6.72 17.73
CA VAL A 301 -17.17 -8.01 18.30
C VAL A 301 -18.65 -8.00 18.73
N GLN A 302 -19.14 -6.88 19.25
CA GLN A 302 -20.54 -6.72 19.66
C GLN A 302 -21.46 -6.66 18.44
N VAL A 303 -21.11 -5.86 17.43
CA VAL A 303 -21.86 -5.74 16.17
C VAL A 303 -21.99 -7.10 15.48
N LEU A 304 -20.89 -7.86 15.38
CA LEU A 304 -20.90 -9.18 14.77
C LEU A 304 -21.80 -10.17 15.56
N ARG A 305 -21.75 -10.15 16.89
CA ARG A 305 -22.63 -11.00 17.72
C ARG A 305 -24.11 -10.65 17.50
N GLN A 306 -24.46 -9.37 17.55
CA GLN A 306 -25.84 -8.91 17.37
C GLN A 306 -26.39 -9.31 15.99
N LYS A 307 -25.62 -9.09 14.92
CA LYS A 307 -26.02 -9.48 13.57
C LYS A 307 -26.14 -11.00 13.40
N ALA A 308 -25.22 -11.79 13.98
CA ALA A 308 -25.31 -13.25 13.94
C ALA A 308 -26.57 -13.77 14.67
N THR A 309 -26.92 -13.19 15.82
CA THR A 309 -28.14 -13.55 16.56
C THR A 309 -29.40 -13.18 15.77
N SER A 310 -29.46 -11.99 15.20
CA SER A 310 -30.59 -11.54 14.36
C SER A 310 -30.77 -12.45 13.13
N MET A 311 -29.68 -12.80 12.42
CA MET A 311 -29.74 -13.72 11.29
C MET A 311 -30.29 -15.11 11.67
N LYS A 312 -29.94 -15.61 12.86
CA LYS A 312 -30.45 -16.90 13.36
C LYS A 312 -31.95 -16.85 13.66
N GLN A 313 -32.44 -15.73 14.21
CA GLN A 313 -33.87 -15.50 14.45
C GLN A 313 -34.64 -15.46 13.13
N ASP A 314 -34.18 -14.64 12.18
CA ASP A 314 -34.76 -14.53 10.84
C ASP A 314 -34.87 -15.90 10.13
N TYR A 315 -33.82 -16.72 10.21
CA TYR A 315 -33.82 -18.07 9.62
C TYR A 315 -34.89 -18.98 10.24
N THR A 316 -35.08 -18.87 11.56
CA THR A 316 -36.07 -19.67 12.29
C THR A 316 -37.49 -19.26 11.92
N GLU A 317 -37.74 -17.96 11.78
CA GLU A 317 -39.03 -17.38 11.39
C GLU A 317 -39.39 -17.71 9.93
N VAL A 318 -38.44 -17.62 9.00
CA VAL A 318 -38.67 -17.97 7.58
C VAL A 318 -38.97 -19.47 7.40
N THR A 319 -38.33 -20.34 8.19
CA THR A 319 -38.59 -21.79 8.11
C THR A 319 -39.98 -22.16 8.64
N THR A 320 -40.59 -21.29 9.46
CA THR A 320 -41.90 -21.54 10.10
C THR A 320 -43.08 -20.86 9.39
N MET A 321 -42.86 -19.92 8.47
CA MET A 321 -43.93 -19.18 7.79
C MET A 321 -43.97 -19.45 6.27
N SER A 322 -45.15 -19.78 5.73
CA SER A 322 -45.40 -19.82 4.29
C SER A 322 -45.39 -18.39 3.73
N GLN A 323 -44.42 -18.04 2.88
CA GLN A 323 -44.18 -16.64 2.53
C GLN A 323 -44.11 -16.31 1.04
N THR A 324 -44.35 -15.02 0.77
CA THR A 324 -44.53 -14.39 -0.55
C THR A 324 -43.21 -14.19 -1.31
N VAL A 325 -43.27 -13.94 -2.62
CA VAL A 325 -42.09 -13.79 -3.51
C VAL A 325 -41.17 -12.63 -3.09
N SER A 326 -41.69 -11.57 -2.47
CA SER A 326 -40.88 -10.43 -2.01
C SER A 326 -40.02 -10.79 -0.79
N GLU A 327 -40.59 -11.53 0.16
CA GLU A 327 -39.90 -11.98 1.39
C GLU A 327 -38.78 -12.99 1.07
N LEU A 328 -39.01 -13.85 0.07
CA LEU A 328 -37.98 -14.75 -0.48
C LEU A 328 -36.78 -13.99 -1.06
N LYS A 329 -37.00 -12.86 -1.75
CA LYS A 329 -35.91 -12.07 -2.35
C LYS A 329 -35.02 -11.44 -1.28
N ASP A 330 -35.60 -10.96 -0.19
CA ASP A 330 -34.85 -10.39 0.92
C ASP A 330 -34.17 -11.47 1.76
N PHE A 331 -34.77 -12.66 1.89
CA PHE A 331 -34.10 -13.82 2.48
C PHE A 331 -32.90 -14.29 1.65
N VAL A 332 -33.01 -14.37 0.33
CA VAL A 332 -31.89 -14.71 -0.57
C VAL A 332 -30.75 -13.70 -0.44
N LYS A 333 -31.04 -12.39 -0.31
CA LYS A 333 -30.00 -11.39 0.00
C LYS A 333 -29.33 -11.64 1.35
N LYS A 334 -30.08 -12.01 2.39
CA LYS A 334 -29.53 -12.35 3.71
C LYS A 334 -28.66 -13.62 3.65
N LEU A 335 -29.06 -14.66 2.93
CA LEU A 335 -28.24 -15.84 2.68
C LEU A 335 -26.93 -15.50 1.95
N ASN A 336 -27.00 -14.61 0.95
CA ASN A 336 -25.82 -14.14 0.22
C ASN A 336 -24.83 -13.32 1.09
N SER A 337 -25.26 -12.79 2.24
CA SER A 337 -24.39 -12.10 3.21
C SER A 337 -23.66 -13.04 4.18
N LEU A 338 -24.05 -14.32 4.25
CA LEU A 338 -23.42 -15.30 5.15
C LEU A 338 -21.92 -15.52 4.91
N PRO A 339 -21.40 -15.51 3.66
CA PRO A 339 -19.96 -15.62 3.42
C PRO A 339 -19.17 -14.42 3.96
N GLU A 340 -19.70 -13.21 3.85
CA GLU A 340 -19.09 -11.98 4.39
C GLU A 340 -19.09 -12.02 5.92
N MET A 341 -20.22 -12.39 6.50
CA MET A 341 -20.38 -12.54 7.95
C MET A 341 -19.41 -13.58 8.53
N THR A 342 -19.34 -14.76 7.92
CA THR A 342 -18.43 -15.85 8.33
C THR A 342 -16.97 -15.41 8.25
N ARG A 343 -16.61 -14.71 7.16
CA ARG A 343 -15.28 -14.15 6.97
C ARG A 343 -14.89 -13.19 8.10
N HIS A 344 -15.75 -12.23 8.43
CA HIS A 344 -15.43 -11.23 9.45
C HIS A 344 -15.48 -11.79 10.87
N ILE A 345 -16.31 -12.81 11.15
CA ILE A 345 -16.26 -13.57 12.40
C ILE A 345 -14.90 -14.27 12.54
N ASN A 346 -14.47 -14.99 11.50
CA ASN A 346 -13.21 -15.73 11.51
C ASN A 346 -12.00 -14.80 11.69
N LEU A 347 -11.98 -13.68 10.95
CA LEU A 347 -10.96 -12.64 11.10
C LEU A 347 -10.95 -12.05 12.50
N ALA A 348 -12.11 -11.67 13.05
CA ALA A 348 -12.21 -11.12 14.39
C ALA A 348 -11.74 -12.12 15.47
N GLN A 349 -12.12 -13.40 15.35
CA GLN A 349 -11.63 -14.45 16.23
C GLN A 349 -10.11 -14.60 16.16
N HIS A 350 -9.54 -14.57 14.95
CA HIS A 350 -8.10 -14.63 14.77
C HIS A 350 -7.38 -13.41 15.38
N LEU A 351 -7.90 -12.20 15.16
CA LEU A 351 -7.39 -10.97 15.77
C LEU A 351 -7.42 -11.02 17.30
N SER A 352 -8.48 -11.56 17.90
CA SER A 352 -8.57 -11.76 19.35
C SER A 352 -7.41 -12.60 19.92
N THR A 353 -6.83 -13.52 19.14
CA THR A 353 -5.66 -14.30 19.58
C THR A 353 -4.39 -13.46 19.73
N PHE A 354 -4.31 -12.30 19.05
CA PHE A 354 -3.21 -11.35 19.20
C PHE A 354 -3.51 -10.30 20.26
N THR A 355 -4.70 -9.71 20.22
CA THR A 355 -5.06 -8.58 21.09
C THR A 355 -5.26 -8.96 22.55
N SER A 356 -5.58 -10.22 22.84
CA SER A 356 -5.75 -10.70 24.23
C SER A 356 -4.42 -11.07 24.91
N LYS A 357 -3.27 -10.97 24.21
CA LYS A 357 -1.97 -11.34 24.78
C LYS A 357 -1.50 -10.28 25.78
N PRO A 358 -1.00 -10.66 26.98
CA PRO A 358 -0.46 -9.71 27.94
C PRO A 358 0.65 -8.82 27.38
N SER A 359 1.45 -9.34 26.43
CA SER A 359 2.49 -8.56 25.78
C SER A 359 1.96 -7.44 24.88
N PHE A 360 0.79 -7.62 24.26
CA PHE A 360 0.16 -6.55 23.48
C PHE A 360 -0.48 -5.51 24.40
N LEU A 361 -1.18 -5.95 25.45
CA LEU A 361 -1.78 -5.05 26.44
C LEU A 361 -0.71 -4.20 27.14
N GLY A 362 0.38 -4.81 27.58
CA GLY A 362 1.50 -4.07 28.18
C GLY A 362 2.19 -3.11 27.21
N GLN A 363 2.20 -3.41 25.91
CA GLN A 363 2.69 -2.47 24.89
C GLN A 363 1.76 -1.26 24.78
N LEU A 364 0.43 -1.45 24.77
CA LEU A 364 -0.55 -0.36 24.75
C LEU A 364 -0.44 0.53 26.00
N ASP A 365 -0.30 -0.07 27.18
CA ASP A 365 -0.12 0.68 28.43
C ASP A 365 1.13 1.57 28.37
N MET A 366 2.23 1.05 27.81
CA MET A 366 3.46 1.83 27.65
C MET A 366 3.34 2.91 26.58
N GLU A 367 2.68 2.63 25.45
CA GLU A 367 2.39 3.63 24.43
C GLU A 367 1.59 4.80 25.02
N HIS A 368 0.54 4.53 25.82
CA HIS A 368 -0.22 5.56 26.53
C HIS A 368 0.65 6.33 27.52
N THR A 369 1.46 5.64 28.32
CA THR A 369 2.38 6.26 29.29
C THR A 369 3.31 7.26 28.60
N ILE A 370 3.87 6.90 27.44
CA ILE A 370 4.73 7.78 26.64
C ILE A 370 3.96 8.98 26.08
N ILE A 371 2.78 8.75 25.49
CA ILE A 371 1.97 9.80 24.86
C ILE A 371 1.49 10.83 25.90
N GLU A 372 1.13 10.36 27.09
CA GLU A 372 0.73 11.21 28.21
C GLU A 372 1.93 11.88 28.90
N ALA A 373 3.16 11.65 28.41
CA ALA A 373 4.41 12.15 28.96
C ALA A 373 4.60 11.81 30.44
N GLN A 374 4.12 10.63 30.85
CA GLN A 374 4.25 10.15 32.21
C GLN A 374 5.59 9.44 32.41
N SER A 375 6.33 9.84 33.45
CA SER A 375 7.53 9.17 33.97
C SER A 375 8.55 8.71 32.93
N TYR A 376 9.49 9.61 32.59
CA TYR A 376 10.60 9.33 31.66
C TYR A 376 11.36 8.04 32.02
N ASP A 377 11.65 7.82 33.32
CA ASP A 377 12.46 6.69 33.78
C ASP A 377 11.75 5.35 33.55
N ILE A 378 10.43 5.28 33.79
CA ILE A 378 9.65 4.05 33.55
C ILE A 378 9.64 3.69 32.06
N CYS A 379 9.44 4.67 31.18
CA CYS A 379 9.48 4.45 29.73
C CYS A 379 10.87 4.00 29.26
N PHE A 380 11.92 4.61 29.80
CA PHE A 380 13.30 4.28 29.47
C PHE A 380 13.64 2.85 29.90
N GLU A 381 13.35 2.48 31.14
CA GLU A 381 13.58 1.14 31.69
C GLU A 381 12.81 0.06 30.91
N TYR A 382 11.56 0.35 30.51
CA TYR A 382 10.78 -0.59 29.71
C TYR A 382 11.41 -0.85 28.33
N ILE A 383 11.85 0.20 27.63
CA ILE A 383 12.51 0.06 26.33
C ILE A 383 13.83 -0.70 26.47
N GLU A 384 14.61 -0.41 27.51
CA GLU A 384 15.83 -1.13 27.85
C GLU A 384 15.55 -2.62 28.09
N GLU A 385 14.52 -2.95 28.86
CA GLU A 385 14.10 -4.33 29.11
C GLU A 385 13.70 -5.05 27.81
N MET A 386 12.98 -4.38 26.90
CA MET A 386 12.63 -4.95 25.59
C MET A 386 13.88 -5.30 24.76
N ILE A 387 14.91 -4.44 24.80
CA ILE A 387 16.19 -4.65 24.10
C ILE A 387 16.93 -5.86 24.70
N HIS A 388 16.95 -5.99 26.02
CA HIS A 388 17.61 -7.10 26.71
C HIS A 388 16.89 -8.43 26.49
N LYS A 389 15.56 -8.41 26.39
CA LYS A 389 14.74 -9.59 26.01
C LYS A 389 14.83 -9.96 24.54
N GLN A 390 15.47 -9.14 23.71
CA GLN A 390 15.53 -9.29 22.25
C GLN A 390 14.13 -9.42 21.62
N GLU A 391 13.19 -8.60 22.08
CA GLU A 391 11.88 -8.46 21.44
C GLU A 391 12.04 -8.10 19.94
N PRO A 392 11.05 -8.40 19.07
CA PRO A 392 11.15 -8.08 17.65
C PRO A 392 11.57 -6.63 17.42
N LEU A 393 12.67 -6.43 16.68
CA LEU A 393 13.34 -5.13 16.53
C LEU A 393 12.38 -4.01 16.08
N ASN A 394 11.44 -4.31 15.19
CA ASN A 394 10.44 -3.36 14.73
C ASN A 394 9.55 -2.82 15.86
N LYS A 395 9.20 -3.65 16.86
CA LYS A 395 8.43 -3.22 18.03
C LYS A 395 9.27 -2.30 18.92
N VAL A 396 10.51 -2.69 19.18
CA VAL A 396 11.45 -1.88 19.98
C VAL A 396 11.69 -0.53 19.33
N LEU A 397 11.97 -0.50 18.02
CA LEU A 397 12.20 0.74 17.29
C LEU A 397 10.96 1.64 17.25
N ARG A 398 9.74 1.09 17.08
CA ARG A 398 8.51 1.90 17.13
C ARG A 398 8.36 2.60 18.47
N LEU A 399 8.54 1.89 19.58
CA LEU A 399 8.41 2.46 20.91
C LEU A 399 9.54 3.46 21.22
N LEU A 400 10.77 3.16 20.80
CA LEU A 400 11.90 4.07 20.92
C LEU A 400 11.69 5.38 20.14
N ILE A 401 11.17 5.28 18.92
CA ILE A 401 10.83 6.44 18.11
C ILE A 401 9.72 7.23 18.78
N LEU A 402 8.63 6.58 19.22
CA LEU A 402 7.54 7.22 19.95
C LEU A 402 8.06 7.99 21.18
N PHE A 403 8.94 7.35 21.96
CA PHE A 403 9.58 7.97 23.11
C PHE A 403 10.45 9.17 22.73
N SER A 404 11.22 9.07 21.64
CA SER A 404 12.07 10.16 21.17
C SER A 404 11.27 11.35 20.64
N VAL A 405 10.25 11.12 19.80
CA VAL A 405 9.48 12.21 19.18
C VAL A 405 8.62 12.96 20.21
N THR A 406 8.07 12.27 21.21
CA THR A 406 7.30 12.88 22.31
C THR A 406 8.18 13.70 23.26
N ASN A 407 9.46 13.33 23.42
CA ASN A 407 10.42 14.04 24.26
C ASN A 407 11.32 15.03 23.50
N SER A 408 11.04 15.26 22.21
CA SER A 408 11.88 16.10 21.32
C SER A 408 13.35 15.64 21.23
N GLY A 409 13.60 14.35 21.40
CA GLY A 409 14.93 13.74 21.50
C GLY A 409 15.18 13.15 22.88
N LEU A 410 16.30 12.45 23.03
CA LEU A 410 16.77 11.91 24.31
C LEU A 410 18.03 12.67 24.78
N PRO A 411 18.26 12.81 26.10
CA PRO A 411 19.52 13.34 26.59
C PRO A 411 20.69 12.47 26.14
N LYS A 412 21.84 13.10 25.85
CA LYS A 412 22.98 12.46 25.17
C LYS A 412 23.42 11.14 25.81
N LYS A 413 23.48 11.07 27.14
CA LYS A 413 23.92 9.87 27.88
C LYS A 413 22.98 8.69 27.63
N GLN A 414 21.67 8.91 27.73
CA GLN A 414 20.62 7.92 27.49
C GLN A 414 20.56 7.51 26.02
N PHE A 415 20.67 8.48 25.11
CA PHE A 415 20.72 8.22 23.67
C PHE A 415 21.92 7.32 23.29
N ASP A 416 23.13 7.68 23.73
CA ASP A 416 24.34 6.91 23.42
C ASP A 416 24.30 5.53 24.10
N TYR A 417 23.67 5.42 25.27
CA TYR A 417 23.44 4.15 25.96
C TYR A 417 22.52 3.21 25.16
N LEU A 418 21.30 3.63 24.82
CA LEU A 418 20.33 2.77 24.11
C LEU A 418 20.83 2.36 22.73
N ARG A 419 21.59 3.23 22.03
CA ARG A 419 22.25 2.87 20.78
C ARG A 419 23.21 1.71 20.97
N ARG A 420 24.04 1.75 22.01
CA ARG A 420 25.00 0.68 22.29
C ARG A 420 24.29 -0.62 22.63
N GLU A 421 23.28 -0.58 23.49
CA GLU A 421 22.51 -1.77 23.86
C GLU A 421 21.81 -2.38 22.63
N LEU A 422 21.20 -1.56 21.77
CA LEU A 422 20.60 -2.03 20.52
C LEU A 422 21.62 -2.74 19.61
N LEU A 423 22.80 -2.16 19.41
CA LEU A 423 23.83 -2.75 18.55
C LEU A 423 24.39 -4.04 19.16
N HIS A 424 24.54 -4.11 20.48
CA HIS A 424 24.99 -5.32 21.18
C HIS A 424 23.94 -6.44 21.12
N SER A 425 22.65 -6.12 21.27
CA SER A 425 21.57 -7.10 21.25
C SER A 425 21.19 -7.59 19.86
N TYR A 426 21.16 -6.70 18.86
CA TYR A 426 20.61 -6.99 17.53
C TYR A 426 21.66 -7.04 16.41
N GLY A 427 22.89 -6.59 16.65
CA GLY A 427 23.98 -6.61 15.67
C GLY A 427 24.39 -5.24 15.14
N PHE A 428 25.66 -5.15 14.71
CA PHE A 428 26.28 -3.90 14.25
C PHE A 428 25.79 -3.44 12.86
N GLU A 429 25.17 -4.32 12.09
CA GLU A 429 24.49 -4.00 10.83
C GLU A 429 23.40 -2.92 11.02
N HIS A 430 22.80 -2.83 12.21
CA HIS A 430 21.80 -1.83 12.54
C HIS A 430 22.38 -0.43 12.80
N MET A 431 23.69 -0.24 12.71
CA MET A 431 24.30 1.10 12.74
C MET A 431 23.71 1.99 11.63
N ALA A 432 23.51 1.44 10.43
CA ALA A 432 22.88 2.16 9.33
C ALA A 432 21.40 2.47 9.62
N THR A 433 20.70 1.57 10.31
CA THR A 433 19.31 1.78 10.73
C THR A 433 19.22 2.97 11.68
N LEU A 434 20.05 2.99 12.73
CA LEU A 434 20.08 4.08 13.71
C LEU A 434 20.47 5.43 13.08
N ASN A 435 21.44 5.43 12.16
CA ASN A 435 21.81 6.62 11.41
C ASN A 435 20.65 7.16 10.56
N ASN A 436 19.89 6.28 9.91
CA ASN A 436 18.72 6.68 9.14
C ASN A 436 17.60 7.25 10.03
N LEU A 437 17.36 6.66 11.21
CA LEU A 437 16.40 7.19 12.18
C LEU A 437 16.83 8.56 12.72
N GLU A 438 18.13 8.76 12.97
CA GLU A 438 18.69 10.04 13.41
C GLU A 438 18.55 11.11 12.31
N LYS A 439 18.87 10.77 11.06
CA LYS A 439 18.67 11.66 9.89
C LYS A 439 17.21 12.05 9.68
N ALA A 440 16.30 11.10 9.83
CA ALA A 440 14.86 11.33 9.74
C ALA A 440 14.30 12.08 10.97
N GLY A 441 15.12 12.38 11.98
CA GLY A 441 14.70 13.06 13.20
C GLY A 441 13.82 12.21 14.14
N LEU A 442 13.75 10.89 13.92
CA LEU A 442 12.90 9.94 14.62
C LEU A 442 13.53 9.39 15.89
N PHE A 443 14.85 9.25 15.92
CA PHE A 443 15.60 8.92 17.12
C PHE A 443 16.84 9.81 17.19
N LYS A 444 16.77 10.86 18.01
CA LYS A 444 17.79 11.92 18.04
C LYS A 444 18.14 12.35 19.46
N LYS A 445 19.25 13.08 19.57
CA LYS A 445 19.64 13.80 20.79
C LYS A 445 18.76 15.05 20.97
N GLN A 446 18.50 15.42 22.23
CA GLN A 446 17.92 16.73 22.59
C GLN A 446 18.84 17.89 22.23
#